data_AF-A0A959YYC4-F1
#
_entry.id   AF-A0A959YYC4-F1
#
_cell.length_a   1.000
_cell.length_b   1.000
_cell.length_c   1.000
_cell.angle_alpha   90.00
_cell.angle_beta   90.00
_cell.angle_gamma   90.00
#
_symmetry.space_group_name_H-M   'P 1'
#
loop_
_entity.id
_entity.type
_entity.pdbx_description
1 polymer ?
#
loop_
_entity_poly.entity_id
_entity_poly.type
_entity_poly.pdbx_seq_one_letter_code
_entity_poly.pdbx_strand_id
1 'polypeptide(L)' 'MSEDLFLAGLAERLLEHGAPPLERTAVVLPSRRSAARLRQWLGNKAGRAIWSPELFTMDRFLARTVSRKLL' A
#
# COMPACT_ATOMS: atom_id res chain seq x y z
N MET A 1 -2.17 -19.93 1.19
CA MET A 1 -3.07 -18.76 1.12
C MET A 1 -3.04 -18.19 -0.29
N SER A 2 -4.19 -17.84 -0.87
CA SER A 2 -4.22 -17.09 -2.14
C SER A 2 -3.70 -15.67 -1.91
N GLU A 3 -2.94 -15.12 -2.87
CA GLU A 3 -2.43 -13.73 -2.84
C GLU A 3 -3.56 -12.73 -2.59
N ASP A 4 -4.75 -12.99 -3.13
CA ASP A 4 -5.89 -12.10 -2.98
C ASP A 4 -6.43 -12.03 -1.55
N LEU A 5 -6.47 -13.18 -0.85
CA LEU A 5 -6.89 -13.23 0.55
C LEU A 5 -5.89 -12.50 1.45
N PHE A 6 -4.59 -12.59 1.14
CA PHE A 6 -3.57 -11.84 1.85
C PHE A 6 -3.77 -10.32 1.68
N LEU A 7 -3.98 -9.85 0.45
CA LEU A 7 -4.17 -8.42 0.17
C LEU A 7 -5.47 -7.89 0.78
N ALA A 8 -6.53 -8.70 0.82
CA ALA A 8 -7.77 -8.35 1.50
C ALA A 8 -7.56 -8.17 3.01
N GLY A 9 -6.86 -9.10 3.67
CA GLY A 9 -6.53 -9.00 5.10
C GLY A 9 -5.57 -7.84 5.41
N LEU A 10 -4.60 -7.58 4.53
CA LEU A 10 -3.72 -6.42 4.66
C LEU A 10 -4.50 -5.10 4.57
N ALA A 11 -5.44 -4.98 3.63
CA ALA A 11 -6.28 -3.78 3.51
C ALA A 11 -7.08 -3.53 4.79
N GLU A 12 -7.64 -4.57 5.40
CA GLU A 12 -8.36 -4.49 6.66
C GLU A 12 -7.45 -4.00 7.79
N ARG A 13 -6.25 -4.59 7.93
CA ARG A 13 -5.28 -4.16 8.96
C ARG A 13 -4.79 -2.73 8.77
N LEU A 14 -4.60 -2.30 7.53
CA LEU A 14 -4.21 -0.91 7.22
C LEU A 14 -5.32 0.09 7.56
N LEU A 15 -6.59 -0.31 7.49
CA LEU A 15 -7.73 0.53 7.86
C LEU A 15 -7.99 0.52 9.37
N GLU A 16 -7.76 -0.61 10.05
CA GLU A 16 -7.94 -0.76 11.50
C GLU A 16 -6.84 -0.06 12.32
N HIS A 17 -5.58 -0.12 11.86
CA HIS A 17 -4.46 0.47 12.59
C HIS A 17 -4.16 1.90 12.10
N GLY A 18 -4.86 2.86 12.73
CA GLY A 18 -4.74 4.30 12.47
C GLY A 18 -3.48 5.00 12.99
N ALA A 19 -2.31 4.35 13.05
CA ALA A 19 -1.02 5.04 13.24
C ALA A 19 0.18 4.20 12.77
N PRO A 20 1.05 4.73 11.87
CA PRO A 20 0.99 6.06 11.27
C PRO A 20 -0.21 6.23 10.32
N PRO A 21 -0.66 7.48 10.08
CA PRO A 21 -1.73 7.78 9.12
C PRO A 21 -1.46 7.08 7.80
N LEU A 22 -2.49 6.53 7.15
CA LEU A 22 -2.35 5.83 5.86
C LEU A 22 -1.54 6.65 4.83
N GLU A 23 -1.72 7.98 4.80
CA GLU A 23 -0.95 8.93 3.98
C GLU A 23 0.59 8.91 4.22
N ARG A 24 1.05 8.47 5.38
CA ARG A 24 2.47 8.36 5.77
C ARG A 24 2.99 6.92 5.68
N THR A 25 2.16 5.99 5.25
CA THR A 25 2.52 4.58 5.10
C THR A 25 2.96 4.30 3.68
N ALA A 26 4.13 3.69 3.54
CA ALA A 26 4.61 3.13 2.27
C ALA A 26 4.42 1.61 2.29
N VAL A 27 3.76 1.07 1.25
CA VAL A 27 3.60 -0.38 1.07
C VAL A 27 4.37 -0.79 -0.18
N VAL A 28 5.32 -1.71 0.00
CA VAL A 28 6.14 -2.26 -1.10
C VAL A 28 5.60 -3.64 -1.46
N LEU A 29 5.28 -3.82 -2.74
CA LEU A 29 4.65 -5.03 -3.26
C LEU A 29 5.47 -5.61 -4.41
N PRO A 30 5.37 -6.93 -4.68
CA PRO A 30 6.18 -7.59 -5.70
C PRO A 30 5.82 -7.17 -7.13
N SER A 31 4.61 -6.64 -7.37
CA SER A 31 4.18 -6.25 -8.72
C SER A 31 3.21 -5.08 -8.71
N ARG A 32 3.05 -4.44 -9.88
CA ARG A 32 2.01 -3.41 -10.09
C ARG A 32 0.61 -3.98 -9.96
N ARG A 33 0.42 -5.24 -10.32
CA ARG A 33 -0.87 -5.94 -10.23
C ARG A 33 -1.32 -6.06 -8.78
N SER A 34 -0.42 -6.47 -7.88
CA SER A 34 -0.75 -6.57 -6.45
C SER A 34 -0.98 -5.20 -5.81
N ALA A 35 -0.27 -4.16 -6.24
CA ALA A 35 -0.56 -2.78 -5.84
C ALA A 35 -1.95 -2.30 -6.28
N ALA A 36 -2.34 -2.55 -7.53
CA ALA A 36 -3.67 -2.21 -8.02
C ALA A 36 -4.77 -2.97 -7.25
N ARG A 37 -4.55 -4.26 -6.99
CA ARG A 37 -5.46 -5.12 -6.23
C ARG A 37 -5.63 -4.64 -4.78
N LEU A 38 -4.54 -4.28 -4.11
CA LEU A 38 -4.60 -3.73 -2.74
C LEU A 38 -5.37 -2.41 -2.71
N ARG A 39 -5.14 -1.51 -3.68
CA ARG A 39 -5.88 -0.25 -3.80
C ARG A 39 -7.39 -0.50 -3.98
N GLN A 40 -7.77 -1.49 -4.78
CA GLN A 40 -9.16 -1.90 -4.93
C GLN A 40 -9.76 -2.38 -3.60
N TRP A 41 -9.06 -3.24 -2.87
CA TRP A 41 -9.50 -3.73 -1.55
C TRP A 41 -9.65 -2.60 -0.53
N LEU A 42 -8.70 -1.66 -0.47
CA LEU A 42 -8.78 -0.49 0.40
C LEU A 42 -10.01 0.38 0.10
N GLY A 43 -10.28 0.67 -1.18
CA GLY A 43 -11.46 1.43 -1.58
C GLY A 43 -12.77 0.71 -1.24
N ASN A 44 -12.85 -0.59 -1.54
CA ASN A 44 -14.04 -1.40 -1.26
C ASN A 44 -14.32 -1.53 0.23
N LYS A 45 -13.29 -1.76 1.07
CA LYS A 45 -13.46 -1.95 2.52
C LYS A 45 -13.69 -0.64 3.27
N ALA A 46 -13.14 0.48 2.82
CA ALA A 46 -13.29 1.75 3.52
C ALA A 46 -14.73 2.31 3.46
N GLY A 47 -15.46 2.05 2.38
CA GLY A 47 -16.83 2.56 2.18
C GLY A 47 -16.94 4.09 2.10
N ARG A 48 -15.81 4.81 2.07
CA ARG A 48 -15.71 6.27 2.02
C ARG A 48 -14.40 6.68 1.35
N ALA A 49 -14.27 7.96 1.01
CA ALA A 49 -13.00 8.52 0.57
C ALA A 49 -11.96 8.40 1.70
N ILE A 50 -10.79 7.85 1.37
CA ILE A 50 -9.66 7.70 2.28
C ILE A 50 -8.40 8.25 1.65
N TRP A 51 -7.47 8.70 2.50
CA TRP A 51 -6.10 8.89 2.09
C TRP A 51 -5.46 7.52 1.85
N SER A 52 -4.94 7.31 0.64
CA SER A 52 -4.33 6.06 0.21
C SER A 52 -2.85 6.04 0.60
N PRO A 53 -2.28 4.87 0.98
CA PRO A 53 -0.86 4.77 1.24
C PRO A 53 -0.07 4.88 -0.07
N GLU A 54 1.20 5.23 0.06
CA GLU A 54 2.10 5.24 -1.09
C GLU A 54 2.44 3.79 -1.47
N LEU A 55 2.03 3.36 -2.67
CA LEU A 55 2.23 1.99 -3.14
C LEU A 55 3.41 1.93 -4.09
N PHE A 56 4.35 1.04 -3.80
CA PHE A 56 5.55 0.83 -4.60
C PHE A 56 5.67 -0.60 -5.09
N THR A 57 6.36 -0.75 -6.21
CA THR A 57 7.10 -1.97 -6.52
C THR A 57 8.52 -1.83 -5.99
N MET A 58 9.22 -2.96 -5.77
CA MET A 58 10.58 -2.95 -5.19
C MET A 58 11.55 -2.03 -5.96
N ASP A 59 11.54 -2.09 -7.29
CA ASP A 59 12.35 -1.24 -8.18
C ASP A 59 12.10 0.25 -7.93
N ARG A 60 10.82 0.65 -7.82
CA ARG A 60 10.44 2.05 -7.58
C ARG A 60 10.76 2.52 -6.18
N PHE A 61 10.60 1.63 -5.19
CA PHE A 61 10.95 1.93 -3.81
C PHE A 61 12.45 2.22 -3.65
N LEU A 62 13.28 1.37 -4.25
CA LEU A 62 14.74 1.55 -4.25
C LEU A 62 15.14 2.83 -4.99
N ALA A 63 14.59 3.07 -6.18
CA ALA A 63 14.88 4.28 -6.94
C ALA A 63 14.57 5.55 -6.12
N ARG A 64 13.41 5.60 -5.46
CA ARG A 64 13.04 6.73 -4.60
C ARG A 64 13.98 6.92 -3.41
N THR A 65 14.41 5.81 -2.80
CA THR A 65 15.26 5.85 -1.60
C THR A 65 16.68 6.30 -1.93
N VAL A 66 17.22 5.88 -3.08
CA VAL A 66 18.54 6.31 -3.56
C VAL A 66 18.52 7.80 -3.89
N SER A 67 17.49 8.30 -4.59
CA SER A 67 17.38 9.73 -4.91
C SER A 67 17.24 10.65 -3.69
N ARG A 68 16.76 10.13 -2.54
CA ARG A 68 16.64 10.91 -1.29
C ARG A 68 17.97 11.12 -0.55
N LYS A 69 19.03 10.35 -0.84
CA LYS A 69 20.32 10.46 -0.14
C LYS A 69 21.28 11.50 -0.76
N LEU A 70 20.87 12.17 -1.84
CA LEU A 70 21.70 13.12 -2.60
C LEU A 70 21.32 14.60 -2.38
N LEU A 71 20.52 14.90 -1.36
CA LEU A 71 20.15 16.26 -0.94
C LEU A 71 20.52 16.47 0.53
#